data_AF-A0A918KHM4-F1
#
_entry.id   AF-A0A918KHM4-F1
#
_cell.length_a   1.000
_cell.length_b   1.000
_cell.length_c   1.000
_cell.angle_alpha   90.00
_cell.angle_beta   90.00
_cell.angle_gamma   90.00
#
_symmetry.space_group_name_H-M   'P 1'
#
loop_
_entity.id
_entity.type
_entity.pdbx_description
1 polymer ?
#
loop_
_entity_poly.entity_id
_entity_poly.type
_entity_poly.pdbx_seq_one_letter_code
_entity_poly.pdbx_strand_id
1 'polypeptide(L)'
;MKTGAATMPKDQLAALLERLRQTMDEKEVSEQQKELMAKVEYHIHNEGEPDPEEPSLRESLEMLIEDLSVDHPRSASIARNILEALASMGI
;
A
#
# COMPACT_ATOMS: atom_id res chain seq x y z
N MET A 1 -21.88 17.30 -20.26
CA MET A 1 -20.41 17.14 -20.33
C MET A 1 -19.98 16.33 -19.13
N LYS A 2 -19.26 15.22 -19.34
CA LYS A 2 -18.91 14.25 -18.30
C LYS A 2 -17.78 14.82 -17.44
N THR A 3 -18.07 15.16 -16.18
CA THR A 3 -17.04 15.38 -15.17
C THR A 3 -16.43 14.02 -14.84
N GLY A 4 -15.27 13.72 -15.42
CA GLY A 4 -14.42 12.64 -14.93
C GLY A 4 -13.94 13.03 -13.54
N ALA A 5 -14.50 12.41 -12.50
CA ALA A 5 -13.99 12.58 -11.16
C ALA A 5 -12.54 12.08 -11.17
N ALA A 6 -11.59 12.97 -10.93
CA ALA A 6 -10.25 12.56 -10.54
C ALA A 6 -10.44 11.73 -9.27
N THR A 7 -10.19 10.43 -9.35
CA THR A 7 -10.20 9.52 -8.21
C THR A 7 -9.29 10.13 -7.15
N MET A 8 -9.80 10.38 -5.95
CA MET A 8 -9.01 11.04 -4.90
C MET A 8 -7.76 10.19 -4.60
N PRO A 9 -6.61 10.78 -4.22
CA PRO A 9 -5.38 10.02 -3.94
C PRO A 9 -5.57 8.85 -2.97
N LYS A 10 -6.45 9.03 -1.97
CA LYS A 10 -6.85 7.99 -1.02
C LYS A 10 -7.63 6.83 -1.66
N ASP A 11 -8.56 7.14 -2.56
CA ASP A 11 -9.34 6.13 -3.28
C ASP A 11 -8.43 5.30 -4.21
N GLN A 12 -7.43 5.96 -4.81
CA GLN A 12 -6.42 5.29 -5.61
C GLN A 12 -5.53 4.37 -4.76
N LEU A 13 -5.11 4.82 -3.57
CA LEU A 13 -4.34 4.01 -2.63
C LEU A 13 -5.12 2.78 -2.17
N ALA A 14 -6.39 2.96 -1.77
CA ALA A 14 -7.28 1.87 -1.38
C ALA A 14 -7.44 0.83 -2.51
N ALA A 15 -7.63 1.28 -3.75
CA ALA A 15 -7.74 0.39 -4.91
C ALA A 15 -6.43 -0.39 -5.17
N LEU A 16 -5.28 0.22 -4.95
CA LEU A 16 -3.97 -0.44 -5.10
C LEU A 16 -3.73 -1.50 -4.02
N LEU A 17 -4.13 -1.23 -2.77
CA LEU A 17 -4.06 -2.21 -1.67
C LEU A 17 -4.95 -3.42 -1.93
N GLU A 18 -6.19 -3.19 -2.34
CA GLU A 18 -7.12 -4.27 -2.67
C GLU A 18 -6.56 -5.13 -3.82
N ARG A 19 -5.96 -4.48 -4.83
CA ARG A 19 -5.31 -5.20 -5.93
C ARG A 19 -4.08 -5.99 -5.47
N LEU A 20 -3.30 -5.46 -4.54
CA LEU A 20 -2.18 -6.19 -3.94
C LEU A 20 -2.69 -7.44 -3.23
N ARG A 21 -3.76 -7.30 -2.42
CA ARG A 21 -4.40 -8.42 -1.72
C ARG A 21 -4.89 -9.50 -2.68
N GLN A 22 -5.51 -9.11 -3.79
CA GLN A 22 -6.02 -10.04 -4.80
C GLN A 22 -4.92 -10.78 -5.57
N THR A 23 -3.69 -10.28 -5.56
CA THR A 23 -2.53 -10.98 -6.15
C THR A 23 -1.85 -11.94 -5.19
N MET A 24 -2.27 -11.98 -3.94
CA MET A 24 -1.76 -12.89 -2.91
C MET A 24 -2.75 -14.05 -2.79
N ASP A 25 -2.27 -15.29 -2.94
CA ASP A 25 -3.12 -16.49 -2.90
C ASP A 25 -3.84 -16.62 -1.55
N GLU A 26 -5.14 -16.97 -1.56
CA GLU A 26 -6.10 -16.82 -0.46
C GLU A 26 -5.80 -17.61 0.84
N LYS A 27 -4.73 -18.40 0.88
CA LYS A 27 -4.53 -19.39 1.96
C LYS A 27 -3.97 -18.83 3.25
N GLU A 28 -3.22 -17.72 3.22
CA GLU A 28 -2.81 -17.00 4.43
C GLU A 28 -2.15 -15.66 4.05
N VAL A 29 -2.79 -14.54 4.40
CA VAL A 29 -2.15 -13.22 4.40
C VAL A 29 -1.09 -13.22 5.51
N SER A 30 0.16 -12.92 5.20
CA SER A 30 1.25 -12.93 6.19
C SER A 30 1.07 -11.85 7.25
N GLU A 31 1.65 -12.01 8.45
CA GLU A 31 1.56 -11.00 9.51
C GLU A 31 2.13 -9.64 9.06
N GLN A 32 3.22 -9.65 8.30
CA GLN A 32 3.82 -8.44 7.73
C GLN A 32 2.89 -7.72 6.74
N GLN A 33 2.03 -8.46 6.02
CA GLN A 33 1.01 -7.88 5.15
C GLN A 33 -0.15 -7.27 5.95
N LYS A 34 -0.57 -7.91 7.05
CA LYS A 34 -1.59 -7.37 7.96
C LYS A 34 -1.12 -6.08 8.62
N GLU A 35 0.14 -6.05 9.07
CA GLU A 35 0.76 -4.85 9.64
C GLU A 35 0.81 -3.70 8.63
N LEU A 36 1.22 -4.00 7.39
CA LEU A 36 1.24 -3.00 6.32
C LEU A 36 -0.16 -2.43 6.08
N MET A 37 -1.19 -3.27 5.96
CA MET A 37 -2.56 -2.82 5.74
C MET A 37 -3.08 -1.96 6.91
N ALA A 38 -2.83 -2.37 8.15
CA ALA A 38 -3.23 -1.63 9.34
C ALA A 38 -2.55 -0.24 9.40
N LYS A 39 -1.27 -0.15 9.02
CA LYS A 39 -0.54 1.12 8.95
C LYS A 39 -1.09 2.05 7.87
N VAL A 40 -1.44 1.51 6.69
CA VAL A 40 -2.06 2.32 5.64
C VAL A 40 -3.44 2.83 6.06
N GLU A 41 -4.29 1.98 6.65
CA GLU A 41 -5.58 2.39 7.17
C GLU A 41 -5.43 3.49 8.24
N TYR A 42 -4.51 3.31 9.19
CA TYR A 42 -4.20 4.31 10.19
C TYR A 42 -3.80 5.65 9.55
N HIS A 43 -2.92 5.64 8.55
CA HIS A 43 -2.43 6.85 7.91
C HIS A 43 -3.51 7.57 7.07
N ILE A 44 -4.39 6.81 6.40
CA ILE A 44 -5.53 7.36 5.65
C ILE A 44 -6.51 8.07 6.58
N HIS A 45 -6.72 7.51 7.78
CA HIS A 45 -7.71 7.97 8.75
C HIS A 45 -7.19 9.02 9.75
N ASN A 46 -5.88 9.08 10.00
CA ASN A 46 -5.25 9.99 10.97
C ASN A 46 -4.25 10.97 10.29
N GLU A 47 -4.66 11.58 9.17
CA GLU A 47 -3.86 12.59 8.47
C GLU A 47 -3.35 13.69 9.43
N GLY A 48 -2.03 13.82 9.56
CA GLY A 48 -1.37 14.81 10.41
C GLY A 48 -0.86 14.29 11.75
N GLU A 49 -1.11 13.01 12.07
CA GLU A 49 -0.48 12.33 13.20
C GLU A 49 0.77 11.57 12.73
N PRO A 50 1.89 11.60 13.50
CA PRO A 50 3.09 10.84 13.15
C PRO A 50 2.81 9.34 13.21
N ASP A 51 3.28 8.59 12.20
CA ASP A 51 3.18 7.13 12.16
C ASP A 51 3.73 6.51 13.47
N PRO A 52 2.96 5.65 14.16
CA PRO A 52 3.46 4.96 15.35
C PRO A 52 4.37 3.78 14.94
N GLU A 53 5.63 3.91 15.33
CA GLU A 53 6.73 2.92 15.35
C GLU A 53 7.31 2.40 14.02
N GLU A 54 8.64 2.16 14.06
CA GLU A 54 9.42 1.55 12.98
C GLU A 54 9.01 0.09 12.71
N PRO A 55 9.14 -0.39 11.46
CA PRO A 55 9.50 0.36 10.26
C PRO A 55 8.35 1.26 9.80
N SER A 56 8.69 2.43 9.26
CA SER A 56 7.75 3.34 8.63
C SER A 56 6.94 2.65 7.54
N LEU A 57 5.83 3.26 7.13
CA LEU A 57 5.00 2.71 6.04
C LEU A 57 5.80 2.52 4.74
N ARG A 58 6.70 3.47 4.47
CA ARG A 58 7.64 3.43 3.36
C ARG A 58 8.58 2.22 3.44
N GLU A 59 9.27 2.07 4.56
CA GLU A 59 10.24 0.97 4.77
C GLU A 59 9.55 -0.39 4.71
N SER A 60 8.33 -0.49 5.27
CA SER A 60 7.51 -1.70 5.22
C SER A 60 7.19 -2.13 3.78
N LEU A 61 6.90 -1.16 2.89
CA LEU A 61 6.67 -1.41 1.48
C LEU A 61 7.95 -1.76 0.71
N GLU A 62 9.06 -1.09 1.02
CA GLU A 62 10.36 -1.38 0.41
C GLU A 62 10.79 -2.83 0.69
N MET A 63 10.68 -3.30 1.94
CA MET A 63 10.94 -4.70 2.30
C MET A 63 10.01 -5.68 1.58
N LEU A 64 8.69 -5.39 1.56
CA LEU A 64 7.73 -6.25 0.86
C LEU A 64 8.01 -6.33 -0.64
N ILE A 65 8.47 -5.24 -1.27
CA ILE A 65 8.86 -5.23 -2.68
C ILE A 65 10.07 -6.14 -2.90
N GLU A 66 11.07 -6.09 -2.02
CA GLU A 66 12.25 -6.97 -2.10
C GLU A 66 11.84 -8.44 -2.03
N ASP A 67 11.02 -8.81 -1.05
CA ASP A 67 10.52 -10.18 -0.88
C ASP A 67 9.71 -10.67 -2.09
N LEU A 68 8.80 -9.85 -2.61
CA LEU A 68 7.96 -10.22 -3.74
C LEU A 68 8.70 -10.23 -5.07
N SER A 69 9.83 -9.51 -5.21
CA SER A 69 10.48 -9.32 -6.51
C SER A 69 11.02 -10.63 -7.12
N VAL A 70 11.31 -11.63 -6.28
CA VAL A 70 11.83 -12.93 -6.71
C VAL A 70 10.69 -13.88 -7.09
N ASP A 71 9.71 -14.05 -6.21
CA ASP A 71 8.69 -15.10 -6.34
C ASP A 71 7.37 -14.60 -6.95
N HIS A 72 7.07 -13.31 -6.82
CA HIS A 72 5.79 -12.72 -7.17
C HIS A 72 5.95 -11.35 -7.85
N PRO A 73 6.60 -11.27 -9.03
CA PRO A 73 6.97 -10.00 -9.68
C PRO A 73 5.76 -9.11 -10.02
N ARG A 74 4.57 -9.70 -10.24
CA ARG A 74 3.32 -8.95 -10.43
C ARG A 74 2.90 -8.23 -9.15
N SER A 75 2.97 -8.90 -8.00
CA SER A 75 2.65 -8.33 -6.70
C SER A 75 3.67 -7.26 -6.30
N ALA A 76 4.96 -7.49 -6.57
CA ALA A 76 6.02 -6.48 -6.39
C ALA A 76 5.75 -5.20 -7.20
N SER A 77 5.24 -5.32 -8.43
CA SER A 77 4.90 -4.16 -9.26
C SER A 77 3.74 -3.35 -8.67
N ILE A 78 2.76 -4.02 -8.06
CA ILE A 78 1.64 -3.34 -7.40
C ILE A 78 2.12 -2.64 -6.12
N ALA A 79 2.97 -3.29 -5.33
CA ALA A 79 3.58 -2.69 -4.14
C ALA A 79 4.39 -1.42 -4.47
N ARG A 80 5.12 -1.40 -5.60
CA ARG A 80 5.78 -0.18 -6.10
C ARG A 80 4.80 0.95 -6.41
N ASN A 81 3.67 0.65 -7.04
CA ASN A 81 2.64 1.67 -7.32
C ASN A 81 2.03 2.24 -6.03
N ILE A 82 1.93 1.43 -4.97
CA ILE A 82 1.48 1.88 -3.64
C ILE A 82 2.52 2.86 -3.06
N LEU A 83 3.81 2.50 -3.12
CA LEU A 83 4.91 3.35 -2.65
C LEU A 83 4.94 4.71 -3.37
N GLU A 84 4.76 4.72 -4.68
CA GLU A 84 4.68 5.95 -5.48
C GLU A 84 3.47 6.81 -5.11
N ALA A 85 2.31 6.18 -4.87
CA ALA A 85 1.11 6.89 -4.44
C ALA A 85 1.31 7.57 -3.09
N LEU A 86 1.90 6.87 -2.12
CA LEU A 86 2.25 7.43 -0.80
C LEU A 86 3.20 8.63 -0.92
N ALA A 87 4.28 8.47 -1.69
CA ALA A 87 5.24 9.55 -1.92
C ALA A 87 4.58 10.79 -2.54
N SER A 88 3.62 10.60 -3.46
CA SER A 88 2.86 11.70 -4.07
C SER A 88 1.94 12.45 -3.09
N MET A 89 1.58 11.81 -1.98
CA MET A 89 0.78 12.38 -0.90
C MET A 89 1.63 13.06 0.18
N GLY A 90 2.96 13.01 0.05
CA GLY A 90 3.90 13.57 1.03
C GLY A 90 4.17 12.64 2.22
N ILE A 91 3.93 11.35 2.02
CA ILE A 91 4.13 10.25 2.98
C ILE A 91 5.44 9.53 2.64
#